data_AF-A0A966EWF6-F1
#
_entry.id   AF-A0A966EWF6-F1
#
_cell.length_a   1.000
_cell.length_b   1.000
_cell.length_c   1.000
_cell.angle_alpha   90.00
_cell.angle_beta   90.00
_cell.angle_gamma   90.00
#
_symmetry.space_group_name_H-M   'P 1'
#
loop_
_entity.id
_entity.type
_entity.pdbx_description
1 polymer ?
#
loop_
_entity_poly.entity_id
_entity_poly.type
_entity_poly.pdbx_seq_one_letter_code
_entity_poly.pdbx_strand_id
1 'polypeptide(L)'
;MLNVQLVALSAHSSQDLCVAMGNNSNKHLIFSKAEWAALRNATPLSLSEDELQELAGRVEQITLEGVRDIYLPLSRFLNLRVEATLQIQAATANFFNRDTKKRPFLIGVAGSVSAGKSTTARILQAVLSEWPQHPKVDLITTDGFLQPNRELEDKGLLGRKGFPESYRRGALV
;
A
#
# COMPACT_ATOMS: atom_id res chain seq x y z
N MET A 1 -3.39 -9.39 -16.80
CA MET A 1 -3.29 -8.03 -16.22
C MET A 1 -3.85 -8.08 -14.81
N LEU A 2 -2.97 -7.90 -13.83
CA LEU A 2 -3.28 -7.82 -12.40
C LEU A 2 -3.64 -6.37 -12.06
N ASN A 3 -4.64 -6.21 -11.20
CA ASN A 3 -5.07 -4.91 -10.68
C ASN A 3 -4.75 -4.87 -9.19
N VAL A 4 -3.87 -3.97 -8.77
CA VAL A 4 -3.61 -3.66 -7.37
C VAL A 4 -4.31 -2.35 -7.04
N GLN A 5 -5.01 -2.28 -5.91
CA GLN A 5 -5.66 -1.07 -5.43
C GLN A 5 -5.06 -0.69 -4.09
N LEU A 6 -4.47 0.49 -4.04
CA LEU A 6 -3.92 1.07 -2.82
C LEU A 6 -4.99 1.96 -2.18
N VAL A 7 -5.32 1.70 -0.91
CA VAL A 7 -6.26 2.49 -0.13
C VAL A 7 -5.51 3.13 1.02
N ALA A 8 -5.30 4.45 0.97
CA ALA A 8 -4.69 5.18 2.08
C ALA A 8 -5.75 5.46 3.16
N LEU A 9 -5.66 4.79 4.30
CA LEU A 9 -6.52 4.91 5.47
C LEU A 9 -5.91 5.90 6.48
N SER A 10 -6.69 6.82 7.04
CA SER A 10 -6.22 7.62 8.18
C SER A 10 -6.51 6.86 9.47
N ALA A 11 -5.48 6.42 10.20
CA ALA A 11 -5.64 5.73 11.49
C ALA A 11 -4.51 6.14 12.44
N HIS A 12 -4.86 6.47 13.68
CA HIS A 12 -3.92 6.97 14.68
C HIS A 12 -2.97 5.89 15.20
N SER A 13 -1.74 6.33 15.53
CA SER A 13 -0.69 5.63 16.30
C SER A 13 0.01 4.42 15.66
N SER A 14 1.24 4.64 15.18
CA SER A 14 2.50 4.13 15.77
C SER A 14 3.61 4.24 14.72
N GLN A 15 4.73 4.84 15.12
CA GLN A 15 5.93 5.01 14.33
C GLN A 15 6.72 3.69 14.38
N ASP A 16 6.42 2.75 13.50
CA ASP A 16 7.31 1.63 13.15
C ASP A 16 6.81 0.95 11.87
N LEU A 17 7.73 0.58 10.97
CA LEU A 17 7.42 -0.16 9.76
C LEU A 17 7.29 -1.65 10.13
N CYS A 18 6.06 -2.04 10.44
CA CYS A 18 5.75 -3.32 11.05
C CYS A 18 5.19 -4.32 10.02
N VAL A 19 5.95 -5.35 9.66
CA VAL A 19 5.48 -6.44 8.77
C VAL A 19 4.99 -7.60 9.64
N ALA A 20 3.67 -7.78 9.70
CA ALA A 20 3.04 -8.82 10.49
C ALA A 20 3.02 -10.18 9.77
N MET A 21 3.54 -11.22 10.42
CA MET A 21 3.42 -12.62 10.03
C MET A 21 3.17 -13.43 11.31
N GLY A 22 2.06 -14.18 11.40
CA GLY A 22 1.86 -15.18 12.47
C GLY A 22 2.83 -16.35 12.27
N ASN A 23 3.37 -17.04 13.28
CA ASN A 23 2.96 -17.28 14.66
C ASN A 23 4.16 -17.36 15.63
N ASN A 24 3.87 -17.07 16.90
CA ASN A 24 4.60 -17.33 18.17
C ASN A 24 5.46 -16.19 18.77
N SER A 25 5.02 -15.73 19.95
CA SER A 25 5.49 -14.67 20.89
C SER A 25 5.98 -13.31 20.37
N ASN A 26 6.35 -13.17 19.09
CA ASN A 26 6.56 -11.88 18.44
C ASN A 26 5.87 -11.92 17.06
N LYS A 27 4.71 -11.25 16.92
CA LYS A 27 3.89 -11.26 15.68
C LYS A 27 4.55 -10.53 14.50
N HIS A 28 5.77 -10.06 14.69
CA HIS A 28 6.47 -9.13 13.83
C HIS A 28 7.93 -9.53 13.67
N LEU A 29 8.40 -9.46 12.43
CA LEU A 29 9.82 -9.51 12.13
C LEU A 29 10.37 -8.09 12.22
N ILE A 30 11.46 -7.93 12.96
CA ILE A 30 12.14 -6.64 13.14
C ILE A 30 13.44 -6.68 12.33
N PHE A 31 13.68 -5.62 11.57
CA PHE A 31 14.87 -5.47 10.73
C PHE A 31 15.52 -4.12 11.02
N SER A 32 16.85 -4.09 11.08
CA SER A 32 17.60 -2.86 10.90
C SER A 32 17.50 -2.36 9.46
N LYS A 33 17.80 -1.07 9.22
CA LYS A 33 17.82 -0.49 7.86
C LYS A 33 18.72 -1.28 6.91
N ALA A 34 19.89 -1.72 7.38
CA ALA A 34 20.86 -2.47 6.57
C ALA A 34 20.35 -3.87 6.20
N GLU A 35 19.76 -4.59 7.15
CA GLU A 35 19.16 -5.91 6.91
C GLU A 35 18.00 -5.82 5.91
N TRP A 36 17.13 -4.81 6.09
CA TRP A 36 16.00 -4.58 5.18
C TRP A 36 16.47 -4.24 3.76
N ALA A 37 17.44 -3.32 3.62
CA ALA A 37 17.97 -2.91 2.33
C ALA A 37 18.63 -4.07 1.57
N ALA A 38 19.27 -5.00 2.28
CA ALA A 38 19.91 -6.18 1.69
C ALA A 38 18.91 -7.13 1.01
N LEU A 39 17.64 -7.13 1.43
CA LEU A 39 16.58 -7.96 0.84
C LEU A 39 16.30 -7.63 -0.63
N ARG A 40 16.79 -6.51 -1.17
CA ARG A 40 16.65 -6.21 -2.60
C ARG A 40 17.38 -7.22 -3.50
N ASN A 41 18.50 -7.78 -3.05
CA ASN A 41 19.42 -8.54 -3.92
C ASN A 41 18.87 -9.90 -4.36
N ALA A 42 17.88 -10.45 -3.67
CA ALA A 42 17.40 -11.81 -3.95
C ALA A 42 16.39 -11.92 -5.12
N THR A 43 16.07 -10.85 -5.85
CA THR A 43 15.27 -10.92 -7.09
C THR A 43 15.67 -9.78 -8.02
N PRO A 44 15.84 -10.04 -9.33
CA PRO A 44 16.14 -8.99 -10.30
C PRO A 44 14.92 -8.10 -10.47
N LEU A 45 14.91 -6.96 -9.78
CA LEU A 45 14.09 -5.84 -10.21
C LEU A 45 14.91 -5.07 -11.25
N SER A 46 14.41 -5.00 -12.47
CA SER A 46 15.07 -4.33 -13.59
C SER A 46 14.79 -2.83 -13.63
N LEU A 47 14.73 -2.18 -12.47
CA LEU A 47 14.71 -0.72 -12.45
C LEU A 47 16.14 -0.21 -12.57
N SER A 48 16.42 0.43 -13.69
CA SER A 48 17.65 1.19 -13.91
C SER A 48 17.75 2.36 -12.94
N GLU A 49 18.97 2.86 -12.75
CA GLU A 49 19.22 4.02 -11.88
C GLU A 49 18.49 5.26 -12.40
N ASP A 50 18.35 5.41 -13.72
CA ASP A 50 17.59 6.48 -14.37
C ASP A 50 16.09 6.39 -14.05
N GLU A 51 15.49 5.20 -14.13
CA GLU A 51 14.08 5.00 -13.78
C GLU A 51 13.84 5.26 -12.28
N LEU A 52 14.76 4.85 -11.42
CA LEU A 52 14.69 5.14 -9.99
C LEU A 52 14.82 6.65 -9.70
N GLN A 53 15.66 7.35 -10.45
CA GLN A 53 15.84 8.79 -10.33
C GLN A 53 14.62 9.55 -10.83
N GLU A 54 13.99 9.08 -11.92
CA GLU A 54 12.73 9.62 -12.41
C GLU A 54 11.60 9.38 -11.38
N LEU A 55 11.51 8.17 -10.80
CA LEU A 55 10.57 7.85 -9.73
C LEU A 55 10.77 8.75 -8.50
N ALA A 56 12.02 8.98 -8.08
CA ALA A 56 12.35 9.89 -7.00
C ALA A 56 11.98 11.34 -7.33
N GLY A 57 12.21 11.79 -8.58
CA GLY A 57 11.84 13.12 -9.05
C GLY A 57 10.33 13.35 -9.16
N ARG A 58 9.54 12.31 -9.43
CA ARG A 58 8.07 12.37 -9.50
C ARG A 58 7.41 12.55 -8.13
N VAL A 59 8.07 12.19 -7.04
CA VAL A 59 7.55 12.33 -5.68
C VAL A 59 8.41 13.33 -4.91
N GLU A 60 7.95 14.57 -4.82
CA GLU A 60 8.58 15.58 -3.96
C GLU A 60 8.89 14.97 -2.58
N GLN A 61 10.15 15.10 -2.14
CA GLN A 61 10.70 14.71 -0.84
C GLN A 61 11.34 13.31 -0.67
N ILE A 62 11.50 12.47 -1.71
CA ILE A 62 12.23 11.21 -1.55
C ILE A 62 13.60 11.21 -2.25
N THR A 63 14.62 10.69 -1.56
CA THR A 63 15.94 10.45 -2.12
C THR A 63 15.98 9.12 -2.87
N LEU A 64 16.85 9.03 -3.87
CA LEU A 64 17.13 7.78 -4.59
C LEU A 64 17.46 6.62 -3.62
N GLU A 65 18.28 6.91 -2.60
CA GLU A 65 18.62 5.94 -1.55
C GLU A 65 17.38 5.46 -0.79
N GLY A 66 16.45 6.36 -0.45
CA GLY A 66 15.21 6.00 0.23
C GLY A 66 14.33 5.06 -0.61
N VAL A 67 14.19 5.33 -1.91
CA VAL A 67 13.49 4.43 -2.84
C VAL A 67 14.19 3.07 -2.85
N ARG A 68 15.50 3.06 -3.06
CA ARG A 68 16.33 1.85 -3.21
C ARG A 68 16.32 0.97 -1.97
N ASP A 69 16.51 1.55 -0.80
CA ASP A 69 16.80 0.82 0.42
C ASP A 69 15.53 0.47 1.21
N ILE A 70 14.43 1.21 1.02
CA ILE A 70 13.17 0.99 1.76
C ILE A 70 12.07 0.43 0.86
N TYR A 71 11.79 1.13 -0.25
CA TYR A 71 10.61 0.86 -1.06
C TYR A 71 10.80 -0.30 -2.05
N LEU A 72 12.01 -0.52 -2.57
CA LEU A 72 12.26 -1.69 -3.43
C LEU A 72 12.06 -3.02 -2.69
N PRO A 73 12.68 -3.28 -1.52
CA PRO A 73 12.40 -4.50 -0.76
C PRO A 73 10.92 -4.65 -0.40
N LEU A 74 10.25 -3.55 -0.04
CA LEU A 74 8.83 -3.56 0.30
C LEU A 74 7.95 -3.95 -0.90
N SER A 75 8.19 -3.34 -2.07
CA SER A 75 7.44 -3.64 -3.30
C SER A 75 7.58 -5.11 -3.69
N ARG A 76 8.78 -5.68 -3.53
CA ARG A 76 9.04 -7.08 -3.77
C ARG A 76 8.27 -7.98 -2.81
N PHE A 77 8.32 -7.67 -1.52
CA PHE A 77 7.56 -8.40 -0.52
C PHE A 77 6.05 -8.38 -0.84
N LEU A 78 5.53 -7.23 -1.23
CA LEU A 78 4.14 -7.09 -1.66
C LEU A 78 3.85 -7.92 -2.92
N ASN A 79 4.76 -7.94 -3.90
CA ASN A 79 4.61 -8.80 -5.08
C ASN A 79 4.48 -10.28 -4.70
N LEU A 80 5.35 -10.79 -3.83
CA LEU A 80 5.28 -12.17 -3.34
C LEU A 80 3.93 -12.47 -2.65
N ARG A 81 3.40 -11.51 -1.89
CA ARG A 81 2.09 -11.63 -1.23
C ARG A 81 0.95 -11.67 -2.25
N VAL A 82 1.01 -10.84 -3.29
CA VAL A 82 0.02 -10.83 -4.37
C VAL A 82 0.03 -12.16 -5.09
N GLU A 83 1.20 -12.64 -5.53
CA GLU A 83 1.36 -13.92 -6.22
C GLU A 83 0.81 -15.08 -5.40
N ALA A 84 1.21 -15.20 -4.13
CA ALA A 84 0.71 -16.26 -3.24
C ALA A 84 -0.82 -16.21 -3.07
N THR A 85 -1.39 -15.01 -2.94
CA THR A 85 -2.85 -14.84 -2.80
C THR A 85 -3.59 -15.31 -4.04
N LEU A 86 -3.07 -15.00 -5.23
CA LEU A 86 -3.66 -15.45 -6.50
C LEU A 86 -3.60 -16.96 -6.65
N GLN A 87 -2.51 -17.60 -6.25
CA GLN A 87 -2.39 -19.06 -6.27
C GLN A 87 -3.45 -19.71 -5.36
N ILE A 88 -3.62 -19.19 -4.15
CA ILE A 88 -4.67 -19.65 -3.23
C ILE A 88 -6.06 -19.46 -3.83
N GLN A 89 -6.33 -18.30 -4.45
CA GLN A 89 -7.62 -18.03 -5.10
C GLN A 89 -7.88 -19.01 -6.25
N ALA A 90 -6.89 -19.28 -7.09
CA ALA A 90 -7.01 -20.22 -8.20
C ALA A 90 -7.26 -21.65 -7.71
N ALA A 91 -6.48 -22.13 -6.74
CA ALA A 91 -6.68 -23.45 -6.15
C ALA A 91 -8.07 -23.60 -5.51
N THR A 92 -8.54 -22.56 -4.81
CA THR A 92 -9.87 -22.55 -4.18
C THR A 92 -11.00 -22.59 -5.22
N ALA A 93 -10.88 -21.80 -6.28
CA ALA A 93 -11.87 -21.78 -7.35
C ALA A 93 -11.95 -23.11 -8.09
N ASN A 94 -10.80 -23.73 -8.35
CA ASN A 94 -10.71 -25.07 -8.94
C ASN A 94 -11.40 -26.12 -8.05
N PHE A 95 -11.16 -26.09 -6.74
CA PHE A 95 -11.79 -27.00 -5.79
C PHE A 95 -13.33 -26.92 -5.81
N PHE A 96 -13.88 -25.70 -5.94
CA PHE A 96 -15.33 -25.50 -6.01
C PHE A 96 -15.90 -25.53 -7.43
N ASN A 97 -15.09 -25.80 -8.46
CA ASN A 97 -15.45 -25.75 -9.87
C ASN A 97 -16.15 -24.44 -10.27
N ARG A 98 -15.59 -23.30 -9.85
CA ARG A 98 -16.09 -21.96 -10.14
C ARG A 98 -15.08 -21.16 -10.94
N ASP A 99 -15.56 -20.26 -11.79
CA ASP A 99 -14.70 -19.30 -12.46
C ASP A 99 -14.07 -18.32 -11.46
N THR A 100 -12.77 -18.08 -11.63
CA THR A 100 -12.05 -17.02 -10.94
C THR A 100 -12.42 -15.67 -11.55
N LYS A 101 -13.36 -14.95 -10.94
CA LYS A 101 -13.47 -13.51 -11.22
C LYS A 101 -12.20 -12.84 -10.71
N LYS A 102 -11.49 -12.11 -11.58
CA LYS A 102 -10.33 -11.29 -11.20
C LYS A 102 -10.76 -10.30 -10.13
N ARG A 103 -10.19 -10.41 -8.93
CA ARG A 103 -10.40 -9.47 -7.83
C ARG A 103 -9.12 -8.64 -7.64
N PRO A 104 -9.23 -7.34 -7.38
CA PRO A 104 -8.07 -6.53 -7.10
C PRO A 104 -7.42 -6.97 -5.78
N PHE A 105 -6.10 -6.83 -5.69
CA PHE A 105 -5.40 -6.95 -4.41
C PHE A 105 -5.41 -5.60 -3.70
N LEU A 106 -5.94 -5.54 -2.48
CA LEU A 106 -6.09 -4.31 -1.72
C LEU A 106 -4.92 -4.12 -0.75
N ILE A 107 -4.27 -2.95 -0.81
CA ILE A 107 -3.19 -2.56 0.11
C ILE A 107 -3.65 -1.34 0.91
N GLY A 108 -3.86 -1.54 2.22
CA GLY A 108 -4.19 -0.45 3.13
C GLY A 108 -2.94 0.27 3.64
N VAL A 109 -2.84 1.58 3.44
CA VAL A 109 -1.75 2.42 4.01
C VAL A 109 -2.33 3.26 5.14
N ALA A 110 -2.04 2.90 6.38
CA ALA A 110 -2.55 3.54 7.59
C ALA A 110 -1.49 4.40 8.31
N GLY A 111 -1.91 5.29 9.22
CA GLY A 111 -1.00 6.16 9.98
C GLY A 111 -1.58 7.52 10.37
N SER A 112 -0.88 8.23 11.27
CA SER A 112 -1.31 9.52 11.82
C SER A 112 -1.42 10.62 10.75
N VAL A 113 -2.12 11.71 11.08
CA VAL A 113 -2.11 12.94 10.26
C VAL A 113 -0.67 13.42 10.14
N SER A 114 -0.27 13.86 8.94
CA SER A 114 1.10 14.29 8.61
C SER A 114 2.19 13.20 8.69
N ALA A 115 1.84 11.93 8.91
CA ALA A 115 2.81 10.82 8.93
C ALA A 115 3.37 10.41 7.55
N GLY A 116 3.05 11.15 6.47
CA GLY A 116 3.55 10.86 5.13
C GLY A 116 2.80 9.78 4.34
N LYS A 117 1.61 9.34 4.77
CA LYS A 117 0.81 8.29 4.10
C LYS A 117 0.64 8.50 2.60
N SER A 118 0.26 9.72 2.18
CA SER A 118 0.04 10.04 0.77
C SER A 118 1.34 9.96 -0.03
N THR A 119 2.46 10.34 0.56
CA THR A 119 3.79 10.23 -0.04
C THR A 119 4.16 8.76 -0.21
N THR A 120 4.09 7.96 0.86
CA THR A 120 4.35 6.51 0.83
C THR A 120 3.44 5.80 -0.19
N ALA A 121 2.17 6.15 -0.24
CA ALA A 121 1.20 5.56 -1.16
C ALA A 121 1.53 5.85 -2.63
N ARG A 122 1.93 7.08 -2.96
CA ARG A 122 2.36 7.43 -4.32
C ARG A 122 3.65 6.72 -4.72
N ILE A 123 4.61 6.61 -3.81
CA ILE A 123 5.87 5.89 -4.08
C ILE A 123 5.57 4.41 -4.30
N LEU A 124 4.77 3.78 -3.44
CA LEU A 124 4.37 2.38 -3.61
C LEU A 124 3.62 2.17 -4.93
N GLN A 125 2.69 3.07 -5.29
CA GLN A 125 2.01 3.00 -6.58
C GLN A 125 3.02 3.00 -7.74
N ALA A 126 3.95 3.96 -7.71
CA ALA A 126 4.93 4.12 -8.78
C ALA A 126 5.84 2.89 -8.88
N VAL A 127 6.44 2.44 -7.78
CA VAL A 127 7.35 1.28 -7.75
C VAL A 127 6.62 -0.02 -8.11
N LEU A 128 5.38 -0.23 -7.64
CA LEU A 128 4.61 -1.44 -7.97
C LEU A 128 4.16 -1.49 -9.43
N SER A 129 3.94 -0.34 -10.07
CA SER A 129 3.51 -0.26 -11.47
C SER A 129 4.60 -0.71 -12.45
N GLU A 130 5.86 -0.68 -12.02
CA GLU A 130 7.01 -1.07 -12.84
C GLU A 130 7.18 -2.60 -12.93
N TRP A 131 6.48 -3.36 -12.08
CA TRP A 131 6.53 -4.82 -12.14
C TRP A 131 5.69 -5.31 -13.34
N PRO A 132 6.25 -6.13 -14.25
CA PRO A 132 5.52 -6.65 -15.41
C PRO A 132 4.25 -7.43 -15.03
N GLN A 133 4.24 -8.03 -13.83
CA GLN A 133 3.08 -8.75 -13.31
C GLN A 133 1.91 -7.80 -12.99
N HIS A 134 2.16 -6.55 -12.58
CA HIS A 134 1.16 -5.58 -12.09
C HIS A 134 0.97 -4.38 -13.02
N PRO A 135 0.39 -4.56 -14.21
CA PRO A 135 0.26 -3.48 -15.19
C PRO A 135 -0.69 -2.37 -14.77
N LYS A 136 -1.46 -2.54 -13.68
CA LYS A 136 -2.39 -1.53 -13.19
C LYS A 136 -2.38 -1.45 -11.67
N VAL A 137 -1.91 -0.32 -11.16
CA VAL A 137 -1.93 0.03 -9.73
C VAL A 137 -2.70 1.34 -9.55
N ASP A 138 -3.92 1.25 -9.01
CA ASP A 138 -4.75 2.43 -8.75
C ASP A 138 -4.52 2.91 -7.30
N LEU A 139 -4.45 4.23 -7.11
CA LEU A 139 -4.38 4.86 -5.79
C LEU A 139 -5.72 5.53 -5.47
N ILE A 140 -6.32 5.11 -4.35
CA ILE A 140 -7.57 5.66 -3.82
C ILE A 140 -7.30 6.26 -2.44
N THR A 141 -7.70 7.52 -2.24
CA THR A 141 -7.62 8.20 -0.94
C THR A 141 -8.95 8.09 -0.21
N THR A 142 -8.95 7.83 1.10
CA THR A 142 -10.20 7.82 1.86
C THR A 142 -10.86 9.19 2.01
N ASP A 143 -10.12 10.27 1.76
CA ASP A 143 -10.62 11.64 1.83
C ASP A 143 -11.78 11.89 0.84
N GLY A 144 -11.79 11.17 -0.30
CA GLY A 144 -12.89 11.21 -1.26
C GLY A 144 -14.22 10.67 -0.70
N PHE A 145 -14.18 9.94 0.42
CA PHE A 145 -15.35 9.38 1.09
C PHE A 145 -15.80 10.24 2.29
N LEU A 146 -15.17 11.39 2.53
CA LEU A 146 -15.67 12.34 3.52
C LEU A 146 -17.05 12.89 3.10
N GLN A 147 -17.86 13.21 4.10
CA GLN A 147 -19.05 14.02 3.88
C GLN A 147 -18.64 15.42 3.38
N PRO A 148 -19.42 16.06 2.49
CA PRO A 148 -19.18 17.44 2.08
C PRO A 148 -19.02 18.37 3.28
N ASN A 149 -18.17 19.40 3.17
CA ASN A 149 -17.94 20.35 4.29
C ASN A 149 -19.25 20.92 4.84
N ARG A 150 -20.24 21.20 3.97
CA ARG A 150 -21.57 21.66 4.37
C ARG A 150 -22.30 20.68 5.30
N GLU A 151 -22.27 19.38 4.99
CA GLU A 151 -22.88 18.36 5.86
C GLU A 151 -22.11 18.19 7.19
N LEU A 152 -20.78 18.39 7.16
CA LEU A 152 -19.97 18.36 8.37
C LEU A 152 -20.24 19.58 9.26
N GLU A 153 -20.46 20.75 8.66
CA GLU A 153 -20.87 21.99 9.34
C GLU A 153 -22.22 21.82 10.01
N ASP A 154 -23.23 21.35 9.26
CA ASP A 154 -24.59 21.13 9.75
C ASP A 154 -24.62 20.14 10.93
N LYS A 155 -23.66 19.20 10.99
CA LYS A 155 -23.54 18.19 12.05
C LYS A 155 -22.58 18.58 13.18
N GLY A 156 -21.93 19.75 13.11
CA GLY A 156 -20.91 20.15 14.08
C GLY A 156 -19.66 19.26 14.10
N LEU A 157 -19.40 18.54 13.00
CA LEU A 157 -18.33 17.54 12.86
C LEU A 157 -17.06 18.08 12.18
N LEU A 158 -17.01 19.37 11.83
CA LEU A 158 -15.83 20.01 11.23
C LEU A 158 -14.54 19.78 12.04
N GLY A 159 -14.60 19.96 13.37
CA GLY A 159 -13.47 19.72 14.28
C GLY A 159 -13.10 18.24 14.46
N ARG A 160 -13.94 17.33 13.94
CA ARG A 160 -13.73 15.88 13.94
C ARG A 160 -13.56 15.32 12.52
N LYS A 161 -13.18 16.17 11.57
CA LYS A 161 -12.83 15.74 10.21
C LYS A 161 -11.69 14.73 10.27
N GLY A 162 -11.91 13.55 9.67
CA GLY A 162 -10.98 12.43 9.69
C GLY A 162 -11.27 11.35 10.75
N PHE A 163 -12.26 11.56 11.63
CA PHE A 163 -12.78 10.50 12.51
C PHE A 163 -13.86 9.66 11.80
N PRO A 164 -14.14 8.41 12.25
CA PRO A 164 -15.07 7.49 11.57
C PRO A 164 -16.44 8.10 11.22
N GLU A 165 -17.00 8.93 12.08
CA GLU A 165 -18.27 9.63 11.90
C GLU A 165 -18.28 10.70 10.81
N SER A 166 -17.11 11.19 10.38
CA SER A 166 -16.98 12.18 9.30
C SER A 166 -17.01 11.55 7.89
N TYR A 167 -16.92 10.21 7.79
CA TYR A 167 -16.95 9.48 6.52
C TYR A 167 -18.34 8.99 6.14
N ARG A 168 -18.62 8.92 4.83
CA ARG A 168 -19.80 8.26 4.26
C ARG A 168 -19.60 6.75 4.32
N ARG A 169 -19.94 6.16 5.47
CA ARG A 169 -19.77 4.71 5.75
C ARG A 169 -20.43 3.77 4.73
N GLY A 170 -21.49 4.20 4.05
CA GLY A 170 -22.16 3.42 2.98
C GLY A 170 -21.54 3.54 1.59
N ALA A 171 -20.58 4.46 1.38
CA ALA A 171 -19.86 4.62 0.12
C ALA A 171 -18.52 3.88 0.10
N LEU A 172 -18.00 3.49 1.28
CA LEU A 172 -16.84 2.62 1.45
C LEU A 172 -17.31 1.15 1.44
N VAL A 173 -17.82 0.65 0.31
CA VAL A 173 -18.21 -0.76 0.10
C VAL A 173 -17.57 -1.30 -1.16
#